data_AF-A0A0P9DTB2-F1
#
_entry.id   AF-A0A0P9DTB2-F1
#
_cell.length_a   1.000
_cell.length_b   1.000
_cell.length_c   1.000
_cell.angle_alpha   90.00
_cell.angle_beta   90.00
_cell.angle_gamma   90.00
#
_symmetry.space_group_name_H-M   'P 1'
#
loop_
_entity.id
_entity.type
_entity.pdbx_description
1 polymer ?
#
loop_
_entity_poly.entity_id
_entity_poly.type
_entity_poly.pdbx_seq_one_letter_code
_entity_poly.pdbx_strand_id
1 'polypeptide(L)'
;MRKIKPVKLEEDAYGQGMWAYYSGREVFEIVERGDDYISAASAVPKMYFSEYEDWPIHEKSAMEFVKGRVLDVGCGVGRHSLYLQKKGFDVLGIDNSPLAIKVCKLRGLKKAEVM
;
A
#
# COMPACT_ATOMS: atom_id res chain seq x y z
N MET A 1 5.99 3.50 -25.63
CA MET A 1 6.05 3.27 -24.17
C MET A 1 5.92 1.78 -23.89
N ARG A 2 6.86 1.19 -23.13
CA ARG A 2 6.80 -0.22 -22.73
C ARG A 2 5.75 -0.32 -21.61
N LYS A 3 4.67 -1.11 -21.80
CA LYS A 3 3.73 -1.38 -20.71
C LYS A 3 4.48 -2.20 -19.65
N ILE A 4 4.51 -1.69 -18.42
CA ILE A 4 4.97 -2.49 -17.28
C ILE A 4 3.95 -3.63 -17.14
N LYS A 5 4.45 -4.84 -16.90
CA LYS A 5 3.57 -5.98 -16.65
C LYS A 5 3.33 -6.02 -15.15
N PRO A 6 2.08 -6.28 -14.71
CA PRO A 6 1.79 -6.58 -13.33
C PRO A 6 2.70 -7.68 -12.80
N VAL A 7 3.03 -7.61 -11.52
CA VAL A 7 3.79 -8.69 -10.86
C VAL A 7 2.97 -9.97 -10.91
N LYS A 8 3.61 -11.10 -11.23
CA LYS A 8 2.93 -12.40 -11.19
C LYS A 8 2.63 -12.78 -9.75
N LEU A 9 1.61 -13.60 -9.54
CA LEU A 9 1.19 -13.96 -8.19
C LEU A 9 2.34 -14.57 -7.39
N GLU A 10 3.13 -15.46 -7.99
CA GLU A 10 4.28 -16.12 -7.39
C GLU A 10 5.46 -15.17 -7.08
N GLU A 11 5.50 -14.00 -7.71
CA GLU A 11 6.52 -12.96 -7.54
C GLU A 11 6.01 -11.81 -6.61
N ASP A 12 4.73 -11.83 -6.22
CA ASP A 12 4.05 -10.78 -5.43
C ASP A 12 4.13 -11.04 -3.92
N ALA A 13 5.35 -11.14 -3.38
CA ALA A 13 5.56 -11.42 -1.96
C ALA A 13 4.86 -10.40 -1.04
N TYR A 14 4.96 -9.10 -1.38
CA TYR A 14 4.29 -8.02 -0.66
C TYR A 14 2.77 -8.20 -0.65
N GLY A 15 2.15 -8.34 -1.82
CA GLY A 15 0.70 -8.48 -1.93
C GLY A 15 0.17 -9.75 -1.25
N GLN A 16 0.90 -10.86 -1.32
CA GLN A 16 0.58 -12.08 -0.58
C GLN A 16 0.59 -11.85 0.94
N GLY A 17 1.63 -11.18 1.46
CA GLY A 17 1.71 -10.83 2.88
C GLY A 17 0.55 -9.93 3.31
N MET A 18 0.24 -8.91 2.52
CA MET A 18 -0.87 -7.99 2.82
C MET A 18 -2.24 -8.68 2.77
N TRP A 19 -2.45 -9.57 1.81
CA TRP A 19 -3.68 -10.37 1.72
C TRP A 19 -3.84 -11.33 2.91
N ALA A 20 -2.75 -12.00 3.31
CA ALA A 20 -2.74 -12.90 4.46
C ALA A 20 -3.05 -12.13 5.76
N TYR A 21 -2.41 -10.98 5.97
CA TYR A 21 -2.66 -10.12 7.13
C TYR A 21 -4.12 -9.62 7.17
N TYR A 22 -4.63 -9.12 6.04
CA TYR A 22 -6.04 -8.72 5.93
C TYR A 22 -7.01 -9.88 6.23
N SER A 23 -6.62 -11.11 5.90
CA SER A 23 -7.39 -12.32 6.18
C SER A 23 -7.23 -12.84 7.62
N GLY A 24 -6.60 -12.07 8.51
CA GLY A 24 -6.45 -12.41 9.93
C GLY A 24 -5.30 -13.37 10.23
N ARG A 25 -4.34 -13.55 9.31
CA ARG A 25 -3.14 -14.38 9.55
C ARG A 25 -2.00 -13.55 10.12
N GLU A 26 -1.19 -14.16 10.96
CA GLU A 26 0.11 -13.61 11.32
C GLU A 26 1.07 -13.71 10.13
N VAL A 27 1.85 -12.67 9.89
CA VAL A 27 2.74 -12.54 8.74
C VAL A 27 4.09 -12.02 9.23
N PHE A 28 5.16 -12.70 8.83
CA PHE A 28 6.52 -12.20 8.94
C PHE A 28 6.97 -11.74 7.56
N GLU A 29 7.46 -10.51 7.47
CA GLU A 29 8.12 -10.01 6.26
C GLU A 29 9.62 -10.22 6.41
N ILE A 30 10.23 -10.82 5.39
CA ILE A 30 11.68 -10.95 5.28
C ILE A 30 12.10 -10.07 4.11
N VAL A 31 12.99 -9.11 4.37
CA VAL A 31 13.52 -8.20 3.36
C VAL A 31 14.99 -8.51 3.15
N GLU A 32 15.34 -8.84 1.92
CA GLU A 32 16.72 -8.96 1.46
C GLU A 32 16.99 -7.82 0.47
N ARG A 33 18.07 -7.09 0.69
CA ARG A 33 18.50 -5.99 -0.17
C ARG A 33 19.85 -6.31 -0.79
N GLY A 34 20.14 -5.67 -1.94
CA GLY A 34 21.40 -5.85 -2.66
C GLY A 34 22.65 -5.29 -1.97
N ASP A 35 22.50 -4.69 -0.79
CA ASP A 35 23.60 -4.27 0.10
C ASP A 35 23.87 -5.27 1.23
N ASP A 36 23.52 -6.54 1.02
CA ASP A 36 23.61 -7.67 1.97
C ASP A 36 22.80 -7.47 3.27
N TYR A 37 21.92 -6.46 3.31
CA TYR A 37 21.04 -6.24 4.44
C TYR A 37 19.87 -7.23 4.42
N ILE A 38 19.72 -7.97 5.52
CA ILE A 38 18.60 -8.88 5.76
C ILE A 38 17.88 -8.45 7.04
N SER A 39 16.55 -8.32 6.96
CA SER A 39 15.70 -8.12 8.13
C SER A 39 14.49 -9.05 8.10
N ALA A 40 13.99 -9.38 9.29
CA ALA A 40 12.75 -10.13 9.47
C ALA A 40 11.91 -9.44 10.55
N ALA A 41 10.66 -9.10 10.25
CA ALA A 41 9.78 -8.41 11.19
C ALA A 41 8.30 -8.78 10.99
N SER A 42 7.60 -9.04 12.10
CA SER A 42 6.17 -9.37 12.11
C SER A 42 5.25 -8.14 12.17
N ALA A 43 5.76 -6.99 12.61
CA ALA A 43 4.96 -5.77 12.78
C ALA A 43 4.79 -4.97 11.47
N VAL A 44 5.47 -5.35 10.38
CA VAL A 44 5.50 -4.55 9.15
C VAL A 44 4.14 -4.43 8.47
N PRO A 45 3.34 -5.50 8.30
CA PRO A 45 1.98 -5.38 7.79
C PRO A 45 1.15 -4.37 8.57
N LYS A 46 1.22 -4.36 9.91
CA LYS A 46 0.48 -3.38 10.73
C LYS A 46 0.79 -1.93 10.33
N MET A 47 2.03 -1.63 9.95
CA MET A 47 2.40 -0.28 9.48
C MET A 47 1.70 0.08 8.16
N TYR A 48 1.57 -0.86 7.22
CA TYR A 48 0.85 -0.63 5.96
C TYR A 48 -0.67 -0.48 6.13
N PHE A 49 -1.22 -1.00 7.23
CA PHE A 49 -2.64 -0.85 7.58
C PHE A 49 -2.92 0.29 8.58
N SER A 50 -1.88 1.00 9.05
CA SER A 50 -2.01 2.07 10.04
C SER A 50 -2.94 3.20 9.59
N GLU A 51 -3.69 3.78 10.53
CA GLU A 51 -4.53 4.96 10.30
C GLU A 51 -3.75 6.24 10.62
N TYR A 52 -4.32 7.38 10.20
CA TYR A 52 -3.67 8.69 10.24
C TYR A 52 -3.04 9.03 11.60
N GLU A 53 -3.69 8.65 12.69
CA GLU A 53 -3.26 8.91 14.07
C GLU A 53 -1.92 8.26 14.41
N ASP A 54 -1.61 7.12 13.79
CA ASP A 54 -0.40 6.34 14.04
C ASP A 54 0.76 6.68 13.09
N TRP A 55 0.53 7.55 12.09
CA TRP A 55 1.56 7.87 11.11
C TRP A 55 2.68 8.74 11.70
N PRO A 56 3.92 8.59 11.16
CA PRO A 56 5.00 9.51 11.46
C PRO A 56 4.63 10.97 11.18
N ILE A 57 5.21 11.88 11.97
CA ILE A 57 4.90 13.33 11.89
C ILE A 57 5.10 13.86 10.47
N HIS A 58 6.16 13.45 9.77
CA HIS A 58 6.44 13.93 8.41
C HIS A 58 5.38 13.48 7.39
N GLU A 59 4.79 12.28 7.54
CA GLU A 59 3.69 11.83 6.69
C GLU A 59 2.40 12.64 6.96
N LYS A 60 2.12 12.93 8.24
CA LYS A 60 0.99 13.79 8.63
C LYS A 60 1.14 15.20 8.04
N SER A 61 2.32 15.80 8.21
CA SER A 61 2.63 17.12 7.64
C SER A 61 2.49 17.14 6.12
N ALA A 62 2.87 16.07 5.42
CA ALA A 62 2.70 15.98 3.98
C ALA A 62 1.22 16.09 3.53
N MET A 63 0.28 15.60 4.35
CA MET A 63 -1.16 15.67 4.03
C MET A 63 -1.69 17.10 3.95
N GLU A 64 -1.07 18.06 4.63
CA GLU A 64 -1.46 19.48 4.61
C GLU A 64 -1.19 20.14 3.24
N PHE A 65 -0.29 19.56 2.45
CA PHE A 65 0.08 20.07 1.13
C PHE A 65 -0.75 19.48 -0.01
N VAL A 66 -1.58 18.45 0.26
CA VAL A 66 -2.37 17.76 -0.77
C VAL A 66 -3.51 18.66 -1.25
N LYS A 67 -3.57 18.85 -2.58
CA LYS A 67 -4.56 19.73 -3.25
C LYS A 67 -5.00 19.12 -4.58
N GLY A 68 -6.25 19.37 -4.96
CA GLY A 68 -6.78 18.97 -6.27
C GLY A 68 -7.00 17.45 -6.41
N ARG A 69 -6.79 16.92 -7.62
CA ARG A 69 -6.86 15.47 -7.88
C ARG A 69 -5.55 14.81 -7.48
N VAL A 70 -5.63 13.63 -6.87
CA VAL A 70 -4.48 12.94 -6.29
C VAL A 70 -4.18 11.65 -7.04
N LEU A 71 -2.91 11.43 -7.34
CA LEU A 71 -2.37 10.14 -7.76
C LEU A 71 -1.48 9.61 -6.62
N ASP A 72 -1.82 8.46 -6.07
CA ASP A 72 -1.05 7.77 -5.03
C ASP A 72 -0.25 6.63 -5.69
N VAL A 73 1.05 6.86 -5.89
CA VAL A 73 1.95 5.97 -6.64
C VAL A 73 2.59 4.97 -5.69
N GLY A 74 2.38 3.68 -5.95
CA GLY A 74 2.77 2.62 -5.00
C GLY A 74 1.86 2.64 -3.78
N CYS A 75 0.54 2.73 -4.01
CA CYS A 75 -0.43 2.93 -2.93
C CYS A 75 -0.54 1.72 -1.99
N GLY A 76 0.01 0.56 -2.36
CA GLY A 76 -0.02 -0.67 -1.59
C GLY A 76 -1.45 -1.07 -1.23
N VAL A 77 -1.72 -1.20 0.07
CA VAL A 77 -3.07 -1.48 0.60
C VAL A 77 -3.92 -0.23 0.85
N GLY A 78 -3.43 0.94 0.45
CA GLY A 78 -4.24 2.15 0.30
C GLY A 78 -4.37 3.01 1.55
N ARG A 79 -3.42 2.95 2.51
CA ARG A 79 -3.53 3.73 3.76
C ARG A 79 -3.70 5.24 3.51
N HIS A 80 -2.90 5.81 2.61
CA HIS A 80 -2.96 7.24 2.27
C HIS A 80 -4.17 7.54 1.39
N SER A 81 -4.38 6.74 0.35
CA SER A 81 -5.54 6.83 -0.54
C SER A 81 -6.89 6.82 0.19
N LEU A 82 -7.08 5.91 1.15
CA LEU A 82 -8.31 5.80 1.93
C LEU A 82 -8.52 7.03 2.82
N TYR A 83 -7.47 7.52 3.46
CA TYR A 83 -7.54 8.75 4.26
C TYR A 83 -7.96 9.96 3.41
N LEU A 84 -7.28 10.17 2.27
CA LEU A 84 -7.58 11.28 1.36
C LEU A 84 -8.97 11.15 0.75
N GLN A 85 -9.41 9.94 0.41
CA GLN A 85 -10.79 9.70 -0.04
C GLN A 85 -11.81 10.08 1.05
N LYS A 86 -11.58 9.72 2.32
CA LYS A 86 -12.45 10.12 3.45
C LYS A 86 -12.49 11.64 3.63
N LYS A 87 -11.40 12.35 3.29
CA LYS A 87 -11.33 13.83 3.29
C LYS A 87 -11.98 14.48 2.06
N GLY A 88 -12.53 13.71 1.13
CA GLY A 88 -13.26 14.20 -0.04
C GLY A 88 -12.41 14.46 -1.28
N PHE A 89 -11.14 14.04 -1.28
CA PHE A 89 -10.31 14.13 -2.48
C PHE A 89 -10.72 13.09 -3.52
N ASP A 90 -10.56 13.45 -4.80
CA ASP A 90 -10.59 12.49 -5.90
C ASP A 90 -9.20 11.85 -6.03
N VAL A 91 -9.07 10.62 -5.52
CA VAL A 91 -7.80 9.89 -5.44
C VAL A 91 -7.84 8.68 -6.36
N LEU A 92 -6.79 8.49 -7.17
CA LEU A 92 -6.49 7.25 -7.85
C LEU A 92 -5.24 6.63 -7.22
N GLY A 93 -5.37 5.43 -6.64
CA GLY A 93 -4.22 4.64 -6.18
C GLY A 93 -3.74 3.68 -7.27
N ILE A 94 -2.43 3.59 -7.46
CA ILE A 94 -1.81 2.61 -8.37
C ILE A 94 -0.72 1.82 -7.68
N ASP A 95 -0.61 0.55 -8.01
CA ASP A 95 0.43 -0.35 -7.50
C ASP A 95 0.68 -1.47 -8.52
N ASN A 96 1.87 -2.05 -8.56
CA ASN A 96 2.18 -3.17 -9.45
C ASN A 96 1.69 -4.51 -8.89
N SER A 97 1.34 -4.57 -7.61
CA SER A 97 0.81 -5.75 -6.90
C SER A 97 -0.70 -5.92 -7.11
N PRO A 98 -1.14 -6.99 -7.81
CA PRO A 98 -2.56 -7.26 -7.96
C PRO A 98 -3.27 -7.54 -6.64
N LEU A 99 -2.60 -8.20 -5.67
CA LEU A 99 -3.19 -8.50 -4.37
C LEU A 99 -3.28 -7.27 -3.48
N ALA A 100 -2.32 -6.34 -3.52
CA ALA A 100 -2.41 -5.08 -2.80
C ALA A 100 -3.61 -4.25 -3.29
N ILE A 101 -3.80 -4.14 -4.60
CA ILE A 101 -4.96 -3.47 -5.21
C ILE A 101 -6.27 -4.18 -4.87
N LYS A 102 -6.29 -5.51 -4.80
CA LYS A 102 -7.46 -6.27 -4.32
C LYS A 102 -7.82 -5.86 -2.88
N VAL A 103 -6.83 -5.79 -1.98
CA VAL A 103 -7.02 -5.36 -0.59
C VAL A 103 -7.51 -3.90 -0.53
N CYS A 104 -6.93 -2.98 -1.31
CA CYS A 104 -7.40 -1.59 -1.43
C CYS A 104 -8.91 -1.50 -1.68
N LYS A 105 -9.39 -2.25 -2.68
CA LYS A 105 -10.81 -2.27 -3.08
C LYS A 105 -11.69 -2.85 -1.97
N LEU A 106 -11.26 -3.94 -1.33
CA LEU A 106 -11.97 -4.54 -0.21
C LEU A 106 -12.03 -3.63 1.02
N ARG A 107 -11.02 -2.77 1.23
CA ARG A 107 -11.00 -1.72 2.25
C ARG A 107 -11.85 -0.50 1.89
N GLY A 108 -12.44 -0.45 0.68
CA GLY A 108 -13.37 0.60 0.26
C GLY A 108 -12.76 1.75 -0.55
N LEU A 109 -11.54 1.60 -1.08
CA LEU A 109 -10.98 2.57 -2.02
C LEU A 109 -11.72 2.48 -3.36
N LYS A 110 -12.30 3.59 -3.83
CA LYS A 110 -13.18 3.63 -5.01
C LYS A 110 -12.41 3.50 -6.33
N LYS A 111 -11.21 4.09 -6.42
CA LYS A 111 -10.37 4.09 -7.63
C LYS A 111 -9.00 3.53 -7.30
N ALA A 112 -8.76 2.30 -7.74
CA ALA A 112 -7.50 1.59 -7.53
C ALA A 112 -7.19 0.70 -8.74
N GLU A 113 -5.99 0.82 -9.30
CA GLU A 113 -5.60 0.14 -10.53
C GLU A 113 -4.24 -0.54 -10.39
N VAL A 114 -4.09 -1.68 -11.09
CA VAL A 114 -2.80 -2.35 -11.22
C VAL A 114 -2.04 -1.73 -12.38
N MET A 115 -0.77 -1.34 -12.18
CA MET A 115 0.08 -0.71 -13.20
C MET A 115 1.13 -1.65 -13.79
#